data_AF-A0A1L9SD91-F1
#
_entry.id   AF-A0A1L9SD91-F1
#
_cell.length_a   1.000
_cell.length_b   1.000
_cell.length_c   1.000
_cell.angle_alpha   90.00
_cell.angle_beta   90.00
_cell.angle_gamma   90.00
#
_symmetry.space_group_name_H-M   'P 1'
#
loop_
_entity.id
_entity.type
_entity.pdbx_description
1 polymer ?
#
loop_
_entity_poly.entity_id
_entity_poly.type
_entity_poly.pdbx_seq_one_letter_code
_entity_poly.pdbx_strand_id
1 'polypeptide(L)'
;MSNLINSLQLRKGPGYYILGHSWGGRIAAAFATAQPQGLQRLVLASGIPSSRTFLEGLQVIRGQLPSDVQLTIDEEEKRNNFDSARFKAAMDVFWCNYFCRADPFPPKELLPAFHHMGEDSTVRDTIAGNPH
;
A
#
# COMPACT_ATOMS: atom_id res chain seq x y z
N MET A 1 11.02 11.25 8.95
CA MET A 1 10.03 12.03 9.74
C MET A 1 10.62 13.17 10.56
N SER A 2 11.73 12.98 11.29
CA SER A 2 12.28 14.00 12.19
C SER A 2 12.64 15.34 11.54
N ASN A 3 13.18 15.33 10.31
CA ASN A 3 13.53 16.57 9.59
C ASN A 3 12.28 17.46 9.38
N LEU A 4 11.21 16.91 8.80
CA LEU A 4 9.98 17.65 8.54
C LEU A 4 9.35 18.23 9.83
N ILE A 5 9.32 17.43 10.90
CA ILE A 5 8.80 17.84 12.21
C ILE A 5 9.59 19.02 12.79
N ASN A 6 10.91 19.01 12.61
CA ASN A 6 11.79 20.08 13.09
C ASN A 6 11.62 21.35 12.24
N SER A 7 11.59 21.22 10.91
CA SER A 7 11.45 22.34 9.98
C SER A 7 10.12 23.07 10.16
N LEU A 8 9.04 22.32 10.43
CA LEU A 8 7.72 22.85 10.76
C LEU A 8 7.57 23.25 12.24
N GLN A 9 8.64 23.11 13.04
CA GLN A 9 8.70 23.47 14.46
C GLN A 9 7.61 22.81 15.33
N LEU A 10 7.09 21.66 14.92
CA LEU A 10 5.94 20.99 15.56
C LEU A 10 6.24 20.45 16.96
N ARG A 11 7.52 20.42 17.37
CA ARG A 11 7.94 20.05 18.73
C ARG A 11 7.74 21.15 19.76
N LYS A 12 7.66 22.41 19.33
CA LYS A 12 7.61 23.59 20.22
C LYS A 12 6.18 24.11 20.45
N GLY A 13 5.17 23.40 19.96
CA GLY A 13 3.75 23.76 20.07
C GLY A 13 2.93 22.75 20.89
N PRO A 14 1.60 22.66 20.67
CA PRO A 14 0.70 21.75 21.41
C PRO A 14 0.97 20.25 21.13
N GLY A 15 1.93 19.94 20.25
CA GLY A 15 2.20 18.61 19.73
C GLY A 15 1.58 18.40 18.35
N TYR A 16 1.63 17.17 17.86
CA TYR A 16 1.19 16.76 16.54
C TYR A 16 0.57 15.36 16.56
N TYR A 17 -0.26 15.09 15.56
CA TYR A 17 -0.83 13.77 15.29
C TYR A 17 -0.22 13.21 14.02
N ILE A 18 -0.06 11.90 13.97
CA ILE A 18 0.42 11.19 12.79
C ILE A 18 -0.66 10.22 12.32
N LEU A 19 -1.01 10.30 11.04
CA LEU A 19 -1.76 9.28 10.33
C LEU A 19 -0.80 8.56 9.38
N GLY A 20 -0.60 7.26 9.60
CA GLY A 20 0.13 6.39 8.70
C GLY A 20 -0.84 5.51 7.92
N HIS A 21 -0.93 5.72 6.60
CA HIS A 21 -1.76 4.90 5.72
C HIS A 21 -0.93 3.88 4.95
N SER A 22 -1.41 2.63 4.81
CA SER A 22 -0.71 1.57 4.06
C SER A 22 0.74 1.37 4.57
N TRP A 23 1.75 1.43 3.70
CA TRP A 23 3.16 1.39 4.09
C TRP A 23 3.55 2.52 5.04
N GLY A 24 2.90 3.68 4.94
CA GLY A 24 3.08 4.80 5.86
C GLY A 24 2.73 4.44 7.32
N GLY A 25 1.86 3.45 7.53
CA GLY A 25 1.59 2.87 8.85
C GLY A 25 2.83 2.25 9.49
N ARG A 26 3.65 1.55 8.69
CA ARG A 26 4.91 0.94 9.17
C ARG A 26 5.92 2.00 9.58
N ILE A 27 6.08 3.06 8.78
CA ILE A 27 6.97 4.17 9.10
C ILE A 27 6.48 4.91 10.35
N ALA A 28 5.18 5.19 10.42
CA ALA A 28 4.58 5.92 11.53
C ALA A 28 4.72 5.15 12.86
N ALA A 29 4.50 3.83 12.83
CA ALA A 29 4.73 2.96 13.97
C ALA A 29 6.20 2.96 14.42
N ALA A 30 7.14 2.75 13.48
CA ALA A 30 8.57 2.76 13.77
C ALA A 30 9.07 4.11 14.32
N PHE A 31 8.49 5.22 13.85
CA PHE A 31 8.77 6.54 14.38
C PHE A 31 8.22 6.72 15.79
N ALA A 32 6.98 6.26 16.05
CA ALA A 32 6.32 6.40 17.34
C ALA A 32 6.99 5.57 18.45
N THR A 33 7.59 4.42 18.13
CA THR A 33 8.30 3.59 19.13
C THR A 33 9.51 4.29 19.74
N ALA A 34 10.08 5.29 19.06
CA ALA A 34 11.13 6.14 19.61
C ALA A 34 10.62 7.20 20.61
N GLN A 35 9.32 7.19 20.92
CA GLN A 35 8.64 8.12 21.84
C GLN A 35 9.00 9.61 21.56
N PRO A 36 8.85 10.07 20.31
CA PRO A 36 9.31 11.39 19.93
C PRO A 36 8.50 12.47 20.65
N GLN A 37 9.19 13.44 21.24
CA GLN A 37 8.54 14.58 21.89
C GLN A 37 7.52 15.25 20.97
N GLY A 38 6.34 15.53 21.53
CA GLY A 38 5.24 16.21 20.86
C GLY A 38 4.28 15.28 20.11
N LEU A 39 4.57 13.98 19.96
CA LEU A 39 3.61 13.05 19.37
C LEU A 39 2.48 12.77 20.37
N GLN A 40 1.27 13.16 20.01
CA GLN A 40 0.10 13.05 20.89
C GLN A 40 -0.84 11.91 20.48
N ARG A 41 -0.95 11.63 19.18
CA ARG A 41 -1.81 10.55 18.64
C ARG A 41 -1.18 9.91 17.41
N LEU A 42 -1.35 8.59 17.31
CA LEU A 42 -1.00 7.79 16.15
C LEU A 42 -2.26 7.10 15.62
N VAL A 43 -2.56 7.30 14.33
CA VAL A 43 -3.62 6.61 13.60
C VAL A 43 -2.99 5.72 12.54
N LEU A 44 -3.21 4.40 12.65
CA LEU A 44 -2.77 3.43 11.65
C LEU A 44 -3.97 3.06 10.78
N ALA A 45 -4.04 3.63 9.57
CA ALA A 45 -5.14 3.42 8.64
C ALA A 45 -4.73 2.40 7.57
N SER A 46 -5.35 1.22 7.55
CA SER A 46 -5.01 0.16 6.60
C SER A 46 -3.50 -0.18 6.58
N GLY A 47 -2.86 -0.11 7.76
CA GLY A 47 -1.41 -0.24 7.89
C GLY A 47 -0.92 -1.69 7.71
N ILE A 48 0.31 -1.84 7.25
CA ILE A 48 0.98 -3.15 7.13
C ILE A 48 1.89 -3.35 8.36
N PRO A 49 1.50 -4.19 9.36
CA PRO A 49 2.27 -4.36 10.59
C PRO A 49 3.52 -5.23 10.38
N SER A 50 3.46 -6.21 9.47
CA SER A 50 4.59 -7.03 9.08
C SER A 50 4.38 -7.57 7.66
N SER A 51 5.46 -7.87 6.94
CA SER A 51 5.38 -8.48 5.60
C SER A 51 4.72 -9.86 5.65
N ARG A 52 4.95 -10.63 6.72
CA ARG A 52 4.34 -11.96 6.90
C ARG A 52 2.82 -11.88 6.99
N THR A 53 2.30 -11.08 7.91
CA THR A 53 0.85 -10.92 8.10
C THR A 53 0.18 -10.33 6.87
N PHE A 54 0.88 -9.46 6.14
CA PHE A 54 0.40 -8.94 4.86
C PHE A 54 0.24 -10.03 3.81
N LEU A 55 1.25 -10.89 3.63
CA LEU A 55 1.18 -12.01 2.69
C LEU A 55 0.09 -13.01 3.09
N GLU A 56 -0.03 -13.34 4.38
CA GLU A 56 -1.11 -14.20 4.90
C GLU A 56 -2.50 -13.59 4.59
N GLY A 57 -2.66 -12.27 4.79
CA GLY A 57 -3.89 -11.56 4.46
C GLY A 57 -4.19 -11.56 2.95
N LEU A 58 -3.18 -11.37 2.10
CA LEU A 58 -3.35 -11.46 0.65
C LEU A 58 -3.80 -12.85 0.20
N GLN A 59 -3.31 -13.92 0.82
CA GLN A 59 -3.76 -15.28 0.51
C GLN A 59 -5.22 -15.50 0.90
N VAL A 60 -5.65 -14.97 2.05
CA VAL A 60 -7.07 -15.01 2.47
C VAL A 60 -7.94 -14.27 1.46
N ILE A 61 -7.54 -13.06 1.03
CA ILE A 61 -8.27 -12.27 0.03
C ILE A 61 -8.32 -13.00 -1.32
N ARG A 62 -7.19 -13.59 -1.75
CA ARG A 62 -7.13 -14.37 -3.00
C ARG A 62 -8.14 -15.51 -2.98
N GLY A 63 -8.24 -16.24 -1.87
CA GLY A 63 -9.22 -17.31 -1.70
C GLY A 63 -10.69 -16.85 -1.71
N GLN A 64 -10.96 -15.55 -1.56
CA GLN A 64 -12.30 -14.95 -1.62
C GLN A 64 -12.66 -14.43 -3.02
N LEU A 65 -11.72 -14.43 -3.97
CA LEU A 65 -12.01 -14.04 -5.36
C LEU A 65 -12.84 -15.12 -6.08
N PRO A 66 -13.56 -14.78 -7.15
CA PRO A 66 -14.18 -15.78 -8.03
C PRO A 66 -13.16 -16.82 -8.51
N SER A 67 -13.58 -18.08 -8.67
CA SER A 67 -12.67 -19.19 -9.00
C SER A 67 -11.94 -19.01 -10.33
N ASP A 68 -12.62 -18.45 -11.33
CA ASP A 68 -12.05 -18.12 -12.63
C ASP A 68 -10.99 -17.01 -12.56
N VAL A 69 -11.22 -16.02 -11.69
CA VAL A 69 -10.24 -14.97 -11.38
C VAL A 69 -9.00 -15.57 -10.70
N GLN A 70 -9.19 -16.42 -9.68
CA GLN A 70 -8.09 -17.11 -9.00
C GLN A 70 -7.24 -17.92 -9.98
N LEU A 71 -7.88 -18.74 -10.82
CA LEU A 71 -7.21 -19.56 -11.84
C LEU A 71 -6.42 -18.69 -12.84
N THR A 72 -7.00 -17.57 -13.27
CA THR A 72 -6.33 -16.65 -14.20
C THR A 72 -5.07 -16.06 -13.58
N ILE A 73 -5.12 -15.63 -12.32
CA ILE A 73 -3.95 -15.10 -11.60
C ILE A 73 -2.90 -16.20 -11.44
N ASP A 74 -3.28 -17.41 -11.02
CA ASP A 74 -2.36 -18.55 -10.85
C ASP A 74 -1.62 -18.90 -12.15
N GLU A 75 -2.34 -18.97 -13.27
CA GLU A 75 -1.75 -19.33 -14.57
C GLU A 75 -0.77 -18.28 -15.08
N GLU A 76 -1.11 -17.00 -14.93
CA GLU A 76 -0.29 -15.90 -15.41
C GLU A 76 0.94 -15.68 -14.52
N GLU A 77 0.81 -15.83 -13.21
CA GLU A 77 1.95 -15.84 -12.28
C GLU A 77 2.93 -16.97 -12.60
N LYS A 78 2.43 -18.20 -12.86
CA LYS A 78 3.28 -19.34 -13.27
C LYS A 78 4.04 -19.09 -14.57
N ARG A 79 3.49 -18.25 -15.46
CA ARG A 79 4.11 -17.85 -16.73
C ARG A 79 4.97 -16.60 -16.62
N ASN A 80 5.03 -15.97 -15.44
CA ASN A 80 5.59 -14.63 -15.23
C ASN A 80 5.01 -13.58 -16.20
N ASN A 81 3.74 -13.72 -16.58
CA ASN A 81 3.08 -12.87 -17.56
C ASN A 81 2.13 -11.86 -16.89
N PHE A 82 2.72 -10.90 -16.19
CA PHE A 82 1.97 -9.90 -15.43
C PHE A 82 1.34 -8.80 -16.31
N ASP A 83 1.66 -8.79 -17.61
CA ASP A 83 1.24 -7.74 -18.53
C ASP A 83 0.05 -8.09 -19.41
N SER A 84 -0.42 -9.33 -19.36
CA SER A 84 -1.53 -9.75 -20.20
C SER A 84 -2.84 -9.06 -19.84
N ALA A 85 -3.70 -8.88 -20.84
CA ALA A 85 -5.03 -8.33 -20.64
C ALA A 85 -5.86 -9.15 -19.64
N ARG A 86 -5.69 -10.49 -19.63
CA ARG A 86 -6.40 -11.36 -18.69
C ARG A 86 -5.89 -11.23 -17.25
N PHE A 87 -4.58 -11.06 -17.06
CA PHE A 87 -4.03 -10.81 -15.73
C PHE A 87 -4.50 -9.45 -15.19
N LYS A 88 -4.43 -8.41 -16.02
CA LYS A 88 -4.90 -7.06 -15.68
C LYS A 88 -6.39 -7.07 -15.30
N ALA A 89 -7.25 -7.69 -16.11
CA ALA A 89 -8.67 -7.82 -15.81
C ALA A 89 -8.95 -8.63 -14.52
N ALA A 90 -8.19 -9.70 -14.27
CA ALA A 90 -8.32 -10.47 -13.03
C ALA A 90 -7.88 -9.64 -11.81
N MET A 91 -6.81 -8.86 -11.93
CA MET A 91 -6.34 -7.95 -10.89
C MET A 91 -7.29 -6.78 -10.66
N ASP A 92 -8.02 -6.30 -11.68
CA ASP A 92 -9.04 -5.26 -11.51
C ASP A 92 -10.15 -5.71 -10.56
N VAL A 93 -10.54 -6.99 -10.59
CA VAL A 93 -11.48 -7.54 -9.60
C VAL A 93 -10.93 -7.42 -8.18
N PHE A 94 -9.63 -7.70 -7.99
CA PHE A 94 -8.98 -7.49 -6.70
C PHE A 94 -8.97 -6.00 -6.30
N TRP A 95 -8.57 -5.11 -7.21
CA TRP A 95 -8.44 -3.67 -6.94
C TRP A 95 -9.78 -3.03 -6.57
N CYS A 96 -10.84 -3.29 -7.34
CA CYS A 96 -12.17 -2.74 -7.11
C CYS A 96 -12.80 -3.20 -5.78
N ASN A 97 -12.44 -4.38 -5.28
CA ASN A 97 -13.05 -4.94 -4.07
C ASN A 97 -12.25 -4.64 -2.79
N TYR A 98 -10.91 -4.65 -2.89
CA TYR A 98 -10.01 -4.67 -1.74
C TYR A 98 -9.05 -3.48 -1.67
N PHE A 99 -8.94 -2.66 -2.72
CA PHE A 99 -8.15 -1.43 -2.69
C PHE A 99 -9.01 -0.17 -2.67
N CYS A 100 -9.89 0.01 -3.65
CA CYS A 100 -10.84 1.12 -3.67
C CYS A 100 -12.15 0.70 -4.33
N ARG A 101 -13.27 0.93 -3.64
CA ARG A 101 -14.63 0.56 -4.09
C ARG A 101 -15.38 1.72 -4.75
N ALA A 102 -14.69 2.78 -5.16
CA ALA A 102 -15.31 3.87 -5.89
C ALA A 102 -15.83 3.37 -7.24
N ASP A 103 -16.98 3.85 -7.68
CA ASP A 103 -17.59 3.53 -8.96
C ASP A 103 -17.84 4.84 -9.73
N PRO A 104 -17.17 5.07 -10.88
CA PRO A 104 -16.25 4.17 -11.57
C PRO A 104 -14.90 4.00 -10.87
N PHE A 105 -14.28 2.82 -11.03
CA PHE A 105 -12.89 2.55 -10.62
C PHE A 105 -11.94 2.58 -11.84
N PRO A 106 -10.71 3.11 -11.70
CA PRO A 106 -10.25 3.90 -10.56
C PRO A 106 -10.88 5.31 -10.57
N PRO A 107 -11.12 5.92 -9.40
CA PRO A 107 -11.55 7.31 -9.35
C PRO A 107 -10.48 8.21 -9.96
N LYS A 108 -10.90 9.36 -10.52
CA LYS A 108 -10.02 10.27 -11.28
C LYS A 108 -8.77 10.69 -10.52
N GLU A 109 -8.85 10.76 -9.19
CA GLU A 109 -7.75 11.11 -8.29
C GLU A 109 -6.64 10.05 -8.26
N LEU A 110 -6.96 8.80 -8.59
CA LEU A 110 -6.00 7.68 -8.59
C LEU A 110 -5.40 7.41 -9.97
N LEU A 111 -6.00 7.92 -11.06
CA LEU A 111 -5.48 7.73 -12.43
C LEU A 111 -4.00 8.11 -12.59
N PRO A 112 -3.53 9.28 -12.10
CA PRO A 112 -2.12 9.63 -12.22
C PRO A 112 -1.21 8.65 -11.48
N ALA A 113 -1.62 8.15 -10.31
CA ALA A 113 -0.82 7.21 -9.54
C ALA A 113 -0.67 5.87 -10.26
N PHE A 114 -1.76 5.32 -10.83
CA PHE A 114 -1.71 4.08 -11.60
C PHE A 114 -0.86 4.21 -12.86
N HIS A 115 -0.89 5.36 -13.54
CA HIS A 115 -0.05 5.61 -14.71
C HIS A 115 1.44 5.53 -14.36
N HIS A 116 1.89 6.31 -13.37
CA HIS A 116 3.30 6.33 -12.97
C HIS A 116 3.78 4.97 -12.45
N MET A 117 2.93 4.22 -11.74
CA MET A 117 3.27 2.87 -11.29
C MET A 117 3.53 1.88 -12.43
N GLY A 118 2.89 2.08 -13.59
CA GLY A 118 3.14 1.27 -14.79
C GLY A 118 4.41 1.65 -15.54
N GLU A 119 4.85 2.91 -15.43
CA GLU A 119 6.03 3.43 -16.14
C GLU A 119 7.33 3.26 -15.35
N ASP A 120 7.29 3.47 -14.03
CA ASP A 120 8.46 3.44 -13.17
C ASP A 120 8.20 2.63 -11.89
N SER A 121 8.92 1.51 -11.77
CA SER A 121 8.84 0.62 -10.63
C SER A 121 9.80 0.96 -9.48
N THR A 122 10.66 1.97 -9.64
CA THR A 122 11.74 2.33 -8.70
C THR A 122 11.24 2.47 -7.27
N VAL A 123 10.14 3.21 -7.08
CA VAL A 123 9.55 3.43 -5.75
C VAL A 123 9.05 2.12 -5.14
N ARG A 124 8.38 1.28 -5.94
CA ARG A 124 7.83 -0.01 -5.50
C ARG A 124 8.97 -0.95 -5.09
N ASP A 125 10.00 -1.08 -5.91
CA ASP A 125 11.13 -1.98 -5.64
C ASP A 125 11.95 -1.54 -4.43
N THR A 126 12.22 -0.24 -4.32
CA THR A 126 12.90 0.34 -3.15
C THR A 126 12.14 0.06 -1.86
N ILE A 127 10.80 0.23 -1.88
CA ILE A 127 9.95 -0.03 -0.70
C ILE A 127 9.90 -1.52 -0.36
N ALA A 128 9.92 -2.40 -1.37
CA ALA A 128 9.92 -3.85 -1.19
C ALA A 128 11.28 -4.40 -0.74
N GLY A 129 12.36 -3.64 -0.90
CA GLY A 129 13.73 -4.08 -0.62
C GLY A 129 14.29 -4.97 -1.74
N ASN A 130 13.76 -4.87 -2.94
CA ASN A 130 14.30 -5.57 -4.11
C ASN A 130 15.53 -4.82 -4.63
N PRO A 131 16.66 -5.52 -4.88
CA PRO A 131 17.80 -4.89 -5.53
C PRO A 131 17.47 -4.54 -7.00
N HIS A 132 18.01 -3.42 -7.48
CA HIS A 132 18.05 -3.04 -8.89
C HIS A 132 19.14 -3.80 -9.64
#